data_AF-A0A2V9QV92-F1
#
_entry.id   AF-A0A2V9QV92-F1
#
_cell.length_a   1.000
_cell.length_b   1.000
_cell.length_c   1.000
_cell.angle_alpha   90.00
_cell.angle_beta   90.00
_cell.angle_gamma   90.00
#
_symmetry.space_group_name_H-M   'P 1'
#
loop_
_entity.id
_entity.type
_entity.pdbx_description
1 polymer ?
#
loop_
_entity_poly.entity_id
_entity_poly.type
_entity_poly.pdbx_seq_one_letter_code
_entity_poly.pdbx_strand_id
1 'polypeptide(L)'
;MDLHSNALSTSYVGTRAAIAKQLADAGAAAMMIISDKPNRMLYTSAFLFYPRGPLPAFSIAAEDAALLRRLLTHGEVKIKLNVQNSFGDRPGEERNVIADLPGEDPNGIVLLTAHFDAWDPAQGANDNGCGVAAVLEAARILKLLNVRPKHTIRFAFFSGEEQSDLGSRAYVEQHKSELDRTWAVVNTDSGAQAPLGL
;
A
#
# COMPACT_ATOMS: atom_id res chain seq x y z
N MET A 1 -10.11 -20.40 -3.74
CA MET A 1 -9.15 -19.37 -3.36
C MET A 1 -9.31 -19.21 -1.86
N ASP A 2 -8.42 -19.85 -1.12
CA ASP A 2 -8.55 -20.04 0.32
C ASP A 2 -7.92 -18.82 1.03
N LEU A 3 -8.74 -18.05 1.76
CA LEU A 3 -8.40 -16.74 2.34
C LEU A 3 -7.68 -16.85 3.69
N HIS A 4 -6.98 -17.95 3.95
CA HIS A 4 -6.44 -18.27 5.27
C HIS A 4 -5.00 -17.80 5.52
N SER A 5 -4.41 -16.91 4.71
CA SER A 5 -3.17 -16.24 5.09
C SER A 5 -3.44 -15.07 6.05
N ASN A 6 -3.51 -15.39 7.34
CA ASN A 6 -3.54 -14.44 8.46
C ASN A 6 -2.18 -13.71 8.64
N ALA A 7 -1.76 -12.97 7.62
CA ALA A 7 -0.63 -12.04 7.69
C ALA A 7 -1.05 -10.61 7.30
N LEU A 8 -2.34 -10.27 7.44
CA LEU A 8 -2.76 -8.87 7.49
C LEU A 8 -2.15 -8.27 8.76
N SER A 9 -1.31 -7.26 8.61
CA SER A 9 -0.71 -6.58 9.75
C SER A 9 -1.80 -6.24 10.76
N THR A 10 -1.62 -6.68 12.00
CA THR A 10 -2.50 -6.35 13.14
C THR A 10 -2.44 -4.86 13.53
N SER A 11 -1.95 -4.00 12.63
CA SER A 11 -1.73 -2.57 12.79
C SER A 11 -2.64 -1.77 11.85
N TYR A 12 -3.50 -0.94 12.45
CA TYR A 12 -4.22 0.18 11.84
C TYR A 12 -5.31 -0.13 10.80
N VAL A 13 -5.05 -0.91 9.76
CA VAL A 13 -6.00 -1.11 8.64
C VAL A 13 -7.09 -2.13 8.98
N GLY A 14 -6.74 -3.26 9.61
CA GLY A 14 -7.72 -4.25 10.08
C GLY A 14 -8.73 -3.67 11.09
N THR A 15 -8.28 -2.72 11.91
CA THR A 15 -9.12 -1.99 12.88
C THR A 15 -10.21 -1.17 12.18
N ARG A 16 -9.90 -0.52 11.06
CA ARG A 16 -10.86 0.31 10.32
C ARG A 16 -11.96 -0.53 9.68
N ALA A 17 -11.64 -1.69 9.13
CA ALA A 17 -12.63 -2.59 8.56
C ALA A 17 -13.61 -3.11 9.63
N ALA A 18 -13.09 -3.46 10.80
CA ALA A 18 -13.90 -3.85 11.94
C ALA A 18 -14.80 -2.71 12.45
N ILE A 19 -14.25 -1.49 12.59
CA ILE A 19 -15.03 -0.30 12.97
C ILE A 19 -16.14 -0.02 11.97
N ALA A 20 -15.84 -0.06 10.67
CA ALA A 20 -16.85 0.14 9.64
C ALA A 20 -17.96 -0.89 9.74
N LYS A 21 -17.63 -2.17 9.97
CA LYS A 21 -18.67 -3.19 10.20
C LYS A 21 -19.56 -2.84 11.41
N GLN A 22 -18.96 -2.45 12.53
CA GLN A 22 -19.73 -2.09 13.74
C GLN A 22 -20.62 -0.86 13.50
N LEU A 23 -20.14 0.15 12.77
CA LEU A 23 -20.93 1.32 12.40
C LEU A 23 -22.11 0.94 11.50
N ALA A 24 -21.89 0.07 10.51
CA ALA A 24 -22.95 -0.43 9.64
C ALA A 24 -24.01 -1.22 10.45
N ASP A 25 -23.57 -2.13 11.33
CA ASP A 25 -24.47 -2.93 12.17
C ASP A 25 -25.30 -2.04 13.11
N ALA A 26 -24.76 -0.89 13.53
CA ALA A 26 -25.46 0.12 14.34
C ALA A 26 -26.38 1.07 13.52
N GLY A 27 -26.45 0.91 12.20
CA GLY A 27 -27.30 1.73 11.32
C GLY A 27 -26.70 3.08 10.91
N ALA A 28 -25.39 3.27 11.03
CA ALA A 28 -24.73 4.47 10.54
C ALA A 28 -24.80 4.56 9.01
N ALA A 29 -25.06 5.76 8.48
CA ALA A 29 -25.18 5.99 7.04
C ALA A 29 -23.82 6.09 6.32
N ALA A 30 -22.76 6.50 7.04
CA ALA A 30 -21.41 6.65 6.49
C ALA A 30 -20.36 6.64 7.62
N MET A 31 -19.10 6.35 7.26
CA MET A 31 -17.93 6.48 8.13
C MET A 31 -17.02 7.61 7.63
N MET A 32 -16.67 8.54 8.51
CA MET A 32 -15.68 9.59 8.24
C MET A 32 -14.34 9.20 8.82
N ILE A 33 -13.28 9.30 8.00
CA ILE A 33 -11.90 9.05 8.40
C ILE A 33 -11.21 10.39 8.52
N ILE A 34 -10.77 10.73 9.73
CA ILE A 34 -10.11 12.02 9.96
C ILE A 34 -8.66 11.89 9.47
N SER A 35 -8.28 12.73 8.52
CA SER A 35 -6.90 12.86 8.07
C SER A 35 -6.02 13.37 9.20
N ASP A 36 -4.83 12.80 9.33
CA ASP A 36 -3.78 13.27 10.24
C ASP A 36 -2.84 14.30 9.58
N LYS A 37 -3.08 14.62 8.30
CA LYS A 37 -2.26 15.55 7.52
C LYS A 37 -2.66 17.00 7.77
N PRO A 38 -1.69 17.94 7.79
CA PRO A 38 -1.96 19.35 8.02
C PRO A 38 -2.58 20.01 6.77
N ASN A 39 -3.05 21.24 6.93
CA ASN A 39 -3.45 22.15 5.85
C ASN A 39 -4.58 21.59 4.98
N ARG A 40 -5.58 20.97 5.60
CA ARG A 40 -6.73 20.33 4.95
C ARG A 40 -6.37 19.22 3.96
N MET A 41 -5.16 18.68 4.03
CA MET A 41 -4.73 17.59 3.18
C MET A 41 -5.50 16.32 3.55
N LEU A 42 -5.97 15.59 2.54
CA LEU A 42 -6.68 14.34 2.72
C LEU A 42 -5.71 13.17 2.65
N TYR A 43 -6.02 12.14 3.42
CA TYR A 43 -5.39 10.83 3.34
C TYR A 43 -6.31 9.88 2.56
N THR A 44 -5.76 8.97 1.76
CA THR A 44 -6.53 7.93 1.07
C THR A 44 -5.88 6.56 1.26
N SER A 45 -6.68 5.49 1.15
CA SER A 45 -6.28 4.09 1.26
C SER A 45 -7.42 3.16 0.81
N ALA A 46 -7.11 1.91 0.47
CA ALA A 46 -8.11 0.86 0.20
C ALA A 46 -8.90 0.45 1.45
N PHE A 47 -8.37 0.69 2.67
CA PHE A 47 -8.97 0.30 3.96
C PHE A 47 -9.42 -1.17 4.07
N LEU A 48 -8.85 -2.08 3.26
CA LEU A 48 -9.35 -3.46 3.06
C LEU A 48 -10.82 -3.54 2.59
N PHE A 49 -11.38 -2.45 2.09
CA PHE A 49 -12.70 -2.39 1.47
C PHE A 49 -12.59 -2.78 -0.01
N TYR A 50 -12.24 -4.05 -0.26
CA TYR A 50 -12.20 -4.59 -1.60
C TYR A 50 -13.21 -5.75 -1.77
N PRO A 51 -14.06 -5.74 -2.82
CA PRO A 51 -14.30 -4.63 -3.74
C PRO A 51 -15.23 -3.55 -3.15
N ARG A 52 -15.88 -3.82 -2.00
CA ARG A 52 -16.82 -2.88 -1.36
C ARG A 52 -16.76 -3.00 0.17
N GLY A 53 -16.83 -1.84 0.84
CA GLY A 53 -16.98 -1.77 2.29
C GLY A 53 -18.43 -1.96 2.76
N PRO A 54 -18.66 -2.18 4.06
CA PRO A 54 -20.00 -2.39 4.63
C PRO A 54 -20.89 -1.14 4.61
N LEU A 55 -20.30 0.05 4.46
CA LEU A 55 -20.98 1.34 4.29
C LEU A 55 -20.04 2.31 3.55
N PRO A 56 -20.54 3.43 3.01
CA PRO A 56 -19.68 4.48 2.45
C PRO A 56 -18.67 4.98 3.49
N ALA A 57 -17.38 4.96 3.14
CA ALA A 57 -16.30 5.50 3.95
C ALA A 57 -15.51 6.53 3.14
N PHE A 58 -15.19 7.67 3.75
CA PHE A 58 -14.44 8.75 3.09
C PHE A 58 -13.60 9.53 4.09
N SER A 59 -12.50 10.09 3.60
CA SER A 59 -11.62 10.93 4.41
C SER A 59 -12.10 12.37 4.48
N ILE A 60 -11.91 13.01 5.62
CA ILE A 60 -12.14 14.43 5.85
C ILE A 60 -10.87 15.07 6.44
N ALA A 61 -10.68 16.36 6.18
CA ALA A 61 -9.59 17.13 6.77
C ALA A 61 -9.73 17.20 8.30
N ALA A 62 -8.60 17.26 9.02
CA ALA A 62 -8.58 17.45 10.47
C ALA A 62 -9.35 18.72 10.89
N GLU A 63 -9.22 19.79 10.10
CA GLU A 63 -9.86 21.08 10.32
C GLU A 63 -11.38 21.00 10.13
N ASP A 64 -11.85 20.23 9.16
CA ASP A 64 -13.29 20.01 8.95
C ASP A 64 -13.87 19.15 10.09
N ALA A 65 -13.14 18.13 10.55
CA ALA A 65 -13.52 17.36 11.72
C ALA A 65 -13.61 18.24 12.99
N ALA A 66 -12.66 19.17 13.16
CA ALA A 66 -12.67 20.13 14.26
C ALA A 66 -13.86 21.10 14.17
N LEU A 67 -14.21 21.56 12.95
CA LEU A 67 -15.42 22.36 12.73
C LEU A 67 -16.69 21.59 13.10
N LEU A 68 -16.85 20.35 12.62
CA LEU A 68 -17.99 19.51 12.94
C LEU A 68 -18.13 19.29 14.45
N ARG A 69 -17.03 18.99 15.14
CA ARG A 69 -17.01 18.83 16.61
C ARG A 69 -17.49 20.09 17.34
N ARG A 70 -17.07 21.27 16.89
CA ARG A 70 -17.54 22.55 17.46
C ARG A 70 -19.01 22.83 17.13
N LEU A 71 -19.47 22.54 15.93
CA LEU A 71 -20.89 22.72 15.59
C LEU A 71 -21.78 21.80 16.44
N LEU A 72 -21.32 20.58 16.72
CA LEU A 72 -22.01 19.63 17.60
C LEU A 72 -22.17 20.14 19.05
N THR A 73 -21.34 21.08 19.52
CA THR A 73 -21.55 21.71 20.84
C THR A 73 -22.71 22.72 20.84
N HIS A 74 -23.23 23.08 19.67
CA HIS A 74 -24.33 24.03 19.50
C HIS A 74 -25.63 23.39 19.00
N GLY A 75 -25.64 22.08 18.77
CA GLY A 75 -26.83 21.33 18.37
C GLY A 75 -26.57 20.30 17.28
N GLU A 76 -27.65 19.79 16.71
CA GLU A 76 -27.60 18.80 15.64
C GLU A 76 -26.95 19.37 14.37
N VAL A 77 -26.02 18.62 13.78
CA VAL A 77 -25.37 18.96 12.51
C VAL A 77 -25.89 18.03 11.42
N LYS A 78 -26.45 18.60 10.35
CA LYS A 78 -26.89 17.85 9.17
C LYS A 78 -25.86 17.96 8.07
N ILE A 79 -25.48 16.83 7.50
CA ILE A 79 -24.49 16.73 6.43
C ILE A 79 -25.15 16.09 5.22
N LYS A 80 -24.96 16.69 4.04
CA LYS A 80 -25.33 16.08 2.77
C LYS A 80 -24.10 15.40 2.17
N LEU A 81 -24.21 14.12 1.87
CA LEU A 81 -23.14 13.32 1.29
C LEU A 81 -23.44 12.99 -0.18
N ASN A 82 -22.43 13.08 -1.03
CA ASN A 82 -22.47 12.65 -2.42
C ASN A 82 -21.13 11.96 -2.75
N VAL A 83 -21.12 10.63 -2.71
CA VAL A 83 -19.93 9.81 -2.99
C VAL A 83 -20.13 9.12 -4.33
N GLN A 84 -19.26 9.41 -5.30
CA GLN A 84 -19.39 8.96 -6.68
C GLN A 84 -18.19 8.07 -7.07
N ASN A 85 -18.18 6.84 -6.56
CA ASN A 85 -17.20 5.84 -6.98
C ASN A 85 -17.80 4.97 -8.09
N SER A 86 -16.98 4.57 -9.06
CA SER A 86 -17.35 3.60 -10.08
C SER A 86 -16.29 2.51 -10.17
N PHE A 87 -16.71 1.30 -10.53
CA PHE A 87 -15.82 0.17 -10.76
C PHE A 87 -16.04 -0.32 -12.19
N GLY A 88 -14.96 -0.73 -12.85
CA GLY A 88 -15.08 -1.42 -14.13
C GLY A 88 -15.73 -2.80 -13.96
N ASP A 89 -16.29 -3.33 -15.05
CA ASP A 89 -16.94 -4.64 -15.07
C ASP A 89 -15.96 -5.81 -14.89
N ARG A 90 -14.66 -5.54 -15.04
CA ARG A 90 -13.57 -6.50 -14.86
C ARG A 90 -12.39 -5.86 -14.14
N PRO A 91 -11.58 -6.63 -13.40
CA PRO A 91 -10.32 -6.14 -12.85
C PRO A 91 -9.40 -5.58 -13.95
N GLY A 92 -8.60 -4.58 -13.58
CA GLY A 92 -7.49 -4.12 -14.40
C GLY A 92 -6.42 -5.20 -14.58
N GLU A 93 -5.62 -5.08 -15.63
CA GLU A 93 -4.45 -5.92 -15.82
C GLU A 93 -3.22 -5.22 -15.23
N GLU A 94 -2.58 -5.86 -14.26
CA GLU A 94 -1.39 -5.35 -13.57
C GLU A 94 -0.18 -6.23 -13.89
N ARG A 95 1.02 -5.62 -13.88
CA ARG A 95 2.27 -6.32 -14.20
C ARG A 95 3.37 -5.93 -13.24
N ASN A 96 4.03 -6.94 -12.67
CA ASN A 96 5.28 -6.73 -11.95
C ASN A 96 6.44 -6.58 -12.97
N VAL A 97 7.44 -5.78 -12.62
CA VAL A 97 8.69 -5.68 -13.39
C VAL A 97 9.79 -6.35 -12.60
N ILE A 98 10.43 -7.36 -13.18
CA ILE A 98 11.45 -8.18 -12.52
C ILE A 98 12.70 -8.21 -13.39
N ALA A 99 13.87 -8.03 -12.76
CA ALA A 99 15.16 -8.14 -13.40
C ALA A 99 16.17 -8.84 -12.47
N ASP A 100 17.00 -9.71 -13.05
CA ASP A 100 18.02 -10.46 -12.31
C ASP A 100 19.43 -9.97 -12.68
N LEU A 101 20.27 -9.75 -11.67
CA LEU A 101 21.72 -9.73 -11.78
C LEU A 101 22.24 -11.11 -11.36
N PRO A 102 22.68 -11.96 -12.31
CA PRO A 102 23.09 -13.32 -12.01
C PRO A 102 24.27 -13.37 -11.03
N GLY A 103 24.15 -14.24 -10.03
CA GLY A 103 25.25 -14.55 -9.12
C GLY A 103 26.11 -15.73 -9.61
N GLU A 104 27.19 -15.99 -8.89
CA GLU A 104 28.06 -17.14 -9.14
C GLU A 104 27.39 -18.47 -8.76
N ASP A 105 26.62 -18.48 -7.67
CA ASP A 105 25.74 -19.56 -7.27
C ASP A 105 24.31 -19.23 -7.71
N PRO A 106 23.79 -19.89 -8.77
CA PRO A 106 22.45 -19.63 -9.24
C PRO A 106 21.40 -20.06 -8.22
N ASN A 107 21.74 -20.90 -7.23
CA ASN A 107 20.76 -21.46 -6.30
C ASN A 107 20.32 -20.53 -5.17
N GLY A 108 20.97 -19.38 -4.97
CA GLY A 108 20.51 -18.38 -3.99
C GLY A 108 19.96 -17.12 -4.63
N ILE A 109 18.91 -16.55 -4.02
CA ILE A 109 18.28 -15.30 -4.43
C ILE A 109 18.28 -14.31 -3.26
N VAL A 110 18.70 -13.07 -3.52
CA VAL A 110 18.47 -11.92 -2.65
C VAL A 110 17.52 -10.97 -3.38
N LEU A 111 16.37 -10.69 -2.78
CA LEU A 111 15.31 -9.90 -3.39
C LEU A 111 15.41 -8.45 -2.91
N LEU A 112 15.53 -7.49 -3.84
CA LEU A 112 15.41 -6.05 -3.57
C LEU A 112 14.11 -5.57 -4.19
N THR A 113 13.22 -5.01 -3.37
CA THR A 113 11.85 -4.74 -3.80
C THR A 113 11.37 -3.34 -3.48
N ALA A 114 10.50 -2.83 -4.35
CA ALA A 114 9.66 -1.65 -4.14
C ALA A 114 8.32 -1.89 -4.87
N HIS A 115 7.30 -1.08 -4.61
CA HIS A 115 6.13 -1.02 -5.48
C HIS A 115 6.12 0.29 -6.29
N PHE A 116 5.51 0.26 -7.46
CA PHE A 116 5.53 1.41 -8.39
C PHE A 116 4.13 1.95 -8.69
N ASP A 117 3.08 1.33 -8.17
CA ASP A 117 1.75 1.93 -8.08
C ASP A 117 1.70 2.97 -6.95
N ALA A 118 0.69 3.84 -7.01
CA ALA A 118 0.44 4.87 -6.00
C ALA A 118 -1.04 5.25 -6.01
N TRP A 119 -1.49 5.86 -4.92
CA TRP A 119 -2.82 6.47 -4.87
C TRP A 119 -2.99 7.66 -5.82
N ASP A 120 -4.19 7.75 -6.41
CA ASP A 120 -4.60 8.72 -7.42
C ASP A 120 -4.59 10.21 -7.00
N PRO A 121 -4.72 10.62 -5.71
CA PRO A 121 -4.71 12.04 -5.35
C PRO A 121 -3.30 12.64 -5.33
N ALA A 122 -2.25 11.82 -5.47
CA ALA A 122 -0.86 12.24 -5.37
C ALA A 122 -0.02 11.73 -6.55
N GLN A 123 1.24 12.17 -6.60
CA GLN A 123 2.19 11.75 -7.65
C GLN A 123 3.03 10.52 -7.25
N GLY A 124 2.79 9.94 -6.07
CA GLY A 124 3.51 8.76 -5.58
C GLY A 124 5.01 8.96 -5.34
N ALA A 125 5.51 10.19 -5.21
CA ALA A 125 6.96 10.44 -5.16
C ALA A 125 7.65 9.79 -3.95
N ASN A 126 7.01 9.87 -2.78
CA ASN A 126 7.54 9.27 -1.54
C ASN A 126 6.95 7.88 -1.25
N ASP A 127 5.77 7.61 -1.79
CA ASP A 127 5.04 6.37 -1.60
C ASP A 127 4.56 5.91 -2.99
N ASN A 128 5.38 5.16 -3.75
CA ASN A 128 6.72 4.68 -3.37
C ASN A 128 7.78 4.89 -4.48
N GLY A 129 7.68 6.00 -5.20
CA GLY A 129 8.64 6.41 -6.22
C GLY A 129 10.08 6.52 -5.70
N CYS A 130 10.29 6.88 -4.44
CA CYS A 130 11.63 6.92 -3.85
C CYS A 130 12.21 5.53 -3.60
N GLY A 131 11.40 4.53 -3.22
CA GLY A 131 11.84 3.15 -3.12
C GLY A 131 12.21 2.60 -4.49
N VAL A 132 11.36 2.86 -5.49
CA VAL A 132 11.66 2.53 -6.90
C VAL A 132 13.00 3.13 -7.33
N ALA A 133 13.22 4.42 -7.06
CA ALA A 133 14.48 5.10 -7.39
C ALA A 133 15.68 4.48 -6.67
N ALA A 134 15.55 4.13 -5.39
CA ALA A 134 16.62 3.51 -4.61
C ALA A 134 17.01 2.12 -5.15
N VAL A 135 16.03 1.27 -5.47
CA VAL A 135 16.25 -0.08 -6.02
C VAL A 135 16.84 0.00 -7.43
N LEU A 136 16.35 0.91 -8.29
CA LEU A 136 16.93 1.14 -9.62
C LEU A 136 18.37 1.64 -9.54
N GLU A 137 18.67 2.55 -8.60
CA GLU A 137 20.02 3.07 -8.43
C GLU A 137 20.98 2.02 -7.90
N ALA A 138 20.54 1.15 -6.98
CA ALA A 138 21.30 -0.01 -6.56
C ALA A 138 21.62 -0.94 -7.75
N ALA A 139 20.63 -1.24 -8.60
CA ALA A 139 20.83 -2.04 -9.81
C ALA A 139 21.85 -1.38 -10.76
N ARG A 140 21.75 -0.06 -10.97
CA ARG A 140 22.67 0.71 -11.82
C ARG A 140 24.10 0.67 -11.29
N ILE A 141 24.29 0.90 -9.99
CA ILE A 141 25.62 0.90 -9.34
C ILE A 141 26.25 -0.49 -9.41
N LEU A 142 25.52 -1.54 -9.05
CA LEU A 142 26.03 -2.92 -9.08
C LEU A 142 26.47 -3.33 -10.49
N LYS A 143 25.68 -2.96 -11.50
CA LYS A 143 26.03 -3.18 -12.91
C LYS A 143 27.26 -2.38 -13.34
N LEU A 144 27.35 -1.10 -12.96
CA LEU A 144 28.48 -0.23 -13.31
C LEU A 144 29.80 -0.73 -12.70
N LEU A 145 29.75 -1.23 -11.46
CA LEU A 145 30.89 -1.79 -10.75
C LEU A 145 31.25 -3.22 -11.23
N ASN A 146 30.47 -3.79 -12.15
CA ASN A 146 30.64 -5.16 -12.64
C ASN A 146 30.74 -6.19 -11.50
N VAL A 147 29.93 -6.00 -10.45
CA VAL A 147 29.91 -6.87 -9.28
C VAL A 147 29.44 -8.26 -9.71
N ARG A 148 30.16 -9.29 -9.25
CA ARG A 148 29.73 -10.69 -9.33
C ARG A 148 29.27 -11.14 -7.96
N PRO A 149 27.97 -11.01 -7.65
CA PRO A 149 27.48 -11.40 -6.33
C PRO A 149 27.53 -12.92 -6.20
N LYS A 150 27.68 -13.43 -4.98
CA LYS A 150 27.61 -14.88 -4.72
C LYS A 150 26.23 -15.43 -5.12
N HIS A 151 25.16 -14.74 -4.74
CA HIS A 151 23.77 -15.11 -5.03
C HIS A 151 23.18 -14.19 -6.09
N THR A 152 22.17 -14.65 -6.83
CA THR A 152 21.44 -13.81 -7.77
C THR A 152 20.74 -12.69 -7.01
N ILE A 153 20.95 -11.45 -7.47
CA ILE A 153 20.20 -10.31 -6.95
C ILE A 153 19.02 -10.09 -7.88
N ARG A 154 17.80 -10.27 -7.37
CA ARG A 154 16.57 -10.03 -8.11
C ARG A 154 15.96 -8.72 -7.66
N PHE A 155 15.79 -7.81 -8.61
CA PHE A 155 15.09 -6.55 -8.44
C PHE A 155 13.63 -6.77 -8.85
N ALA A 156 12.69 -6.50 -7.95
CA ALA A 156 11.27 -6.63 -8.25
C ALA A 156 10.53 -5.33 -7.92
N PHE A 157 9.80 -4.82 -8.91
CA PHE A 157 8.91 -3.68 -8.77
C PHE A 157 7.48 -4.20 -8.87
N PHE A 158 6.76 -4.21 -7.75
CA PHE A 158 5.42 -4.74 -7.67
C PHE A 158 4.38 -3.69 -8.08
N SER A 159 3.33 -4.12 -8.75
CA SER A 159 2.13 -3.30 -8.95
C SER A 159 1.02 -3.73 -7.98
N GLY A 160 0.08 -2.84 -7.71
CA GLY A 160 -1.09 -3.09 -6.88
C GLY A 160 -0.77 -3.40 -5.41
N GLU A 161 0.32 -2.85 -4.86
CA GLU A 161 0.56 -2.88 -3.42
C GLU A 161 -0.58 -2.18 -2.69
N GLU A 162 -1.01 -1.02 -3.21
CA GLU A 162 -1.99 -0.15 -2.57
C GLU A 162 -3.38 -0.80 -2.54
N GLN A 163 -3.61 -1.78 -3.43
CA GLN A 163 -4.80 -2.62 -3.46
C GLN A 163 -4.63 -3.92 -2.67
N SER A 164 -3.80 -3.90 -1.62
CA SER A 164 -3.49 -5.01 -0.72
C SER A 164 -2.55 -6.06 -1.33
N ASP A 165 -1.34 -5.63 -1.68
CA ASP A 165 -0.21 -6.49 -2.02
C ASP A 165 -0.43 -7.39 -3.25
N LEU A 166 -1.26 -6.98 -4.22
CA LEU A 166 -1.67 -7.85 -5.32
C LEU A 166 -0.48 -8.38 -6.12
N GLY A 167 0.47 -7.50 -6.46
CA GLY A 167 1.65 -7.86 -7.23
C GLY A 167 2.59 -8.80 -6.47
N SER A 168 2.91 -8.50 -5.22
CA SER A 168 3.83 -9.34 -4.43
C SER A 168 3.21 -10.71 -4.10
N ARG A 169 1.90 -10.78 -3.87
CA ARG A 169 1.17 -12.06 -3.73
C ARG A 169 1.22 -12.88 -5.02
N ALA A 170 1.00 -12.25 -6.16
CA ALA A 170 1.13 -12.91 -7.46
C ALA A 170 2.56 -13.42 -7.70
N TYR A 171 3.58 -12.65 -7.30
CA TYR A 171 4.97 -13.07 -7.36
C TYR A 171 5.23 -14.32 -6.50
N VAL A 172 4.79 -14.33 -5.25
CA VAL A 172 4.93 -15.49 -4.35
C VAL A 172 4.27 -16.73 -4.94
N GLU A 173 3.07 -16.60 -5.50
CA GLU A 173 2.36 -17.71 -6.15
C GLU A 173 3.12 -18.25 -7.37
N GLN A 174 3.63 -17.37 -8.24
CA GLN A 174 4.32 -17.74 -9.47
C GLN A 174 5.72 -18.32 -9.21
N HIS A 175 6.37 -17.92 -8.11
CA HIS A 175 7.74 -18.30 -7.76
C HIS A 175 7.82 -19.27 -6.56
N LYS A 176 6.74 -20.01 -6.26
CA LYS A 176 6.69 -20.97 -5.14
C LYS A 176 7.90 -21.90 -5.05
N SER A 177 8.36 -22.42 -6.19
CA SER A 177 9.52 -23.33 -6.27
C SER A 177 10.87 -22.65 -6.00
N GLU A 178 10.92 -21.33 -5.94
CA GLU A 178 12.12 -20.54 -5.70
C GLU A 178 12.17 -19.95 -4.27
N LEU A 179 11.08 -20.06 -3.50
CA LEU A 179 11.00 -19.42 -2.18
C LEU A 179 12.03 -19.99 -1.19
N ASP A 180 12.25 -21.31 -1.20
CA ASP A 180 13.25 -21.97 -0.36
C ASP A 180 14.70 -21.52 -0.68
N ARG A 181 14.90 -20.90 -1.84
CA ARG A 181 16.17 -20.35 -2.31
C ARG A 181 16.32 -18.86 -2.03
N THR A 182 15.29 -18.21 -1.50
CA THR A 182 15.31 -16.78 -1.17
C THR A 182 15.96 -16.59 0.20
N TRP A 183 17.17 -16.04 0.20
CA TRP A 183 17.95 -15.83 1.41
C TRP A 183 17.52 -14.59 2.19
N ALA A 184 17.14 -13.53 1.47
CA ALA A 184 16.73 -12.27 2.06
C ALA A 184 15.79 -11.52 1.13
N VAL A 185 14.89 -10.74 1.74
CA VAL A 185 14.05 -9.75 1.06
C VAL A 185 14.33 -8.41 1.71
N VAL A 186 14.78 -7.45 0.91
CA VAL A 186 14.99 -6.06 1.30
C VAL A 186 13.93 -5.23 0.58
N ASN A 187 12.91 -4.81 1.32
CA ASN A 187 11.84 -3.97 0.78
C ASN A 187 12.09 -2.51 1.13
N THR A 188 11.98 -1.63 0.14
CA THR A 188 12.07 -0.18 0.31
C THR A 188 10.68 0.42 0.14
N ASP A 189 10.03 0.72 1.26
CA ASP A 189 8.68 1.29 1.29
C ASP A 189 8.44 2.02 2.62
N SER A 190 9.19 3.10 2.82
CA SER A 190 9.10 3.89 4.05
C SER A 190 9.38 5.36 3.77
N GLY A 191 9.32 5.76 2.50
CA GLY A 191 9.69 7.10 2.08
C GLY A 191 11.17 7.40 2.05
N ALA A 192 11.47 8.65 1.73
CA ALA A 192 12.80 9.24 1.72
C ALA A 192 12.91 10.46 2.65
N GLN A 193 11.99 10.59 3.61
CA GLN A 193 12.06 11.65 4.61
C GLN A 193 13.31 11.52 5.48
N ALA A 194 13.77 12.66 6.01
CA ALA A 194 14.85 12.67 6.98
C ALA A 194 14.48 11.80 8.19
N PRO A 195 15.37 10.90 8.66
CA PRO A 195 15.12 10.14 9.86
C PRO A 195 15.04 11.11 11.05
N LEU A 196 13.89 11.16 11.72
CA LEU A 196 13.69 12.01 12.90
C LEU A 196 14.07 11.29 14.21
N GLY A 197 14.57 10.06 14.13
CA GLY A 197 14.80 9.19 15.29
C GLY A 197 13.57 8.38 15.68
N LEU A 198 13.76 7.39 16.55
CA LEU A 198 12.69 6.66 17.23
C LEU A 198 12.21 7.44 18.45
#